data_AF-A0AAV7NQB4-F1
#
_entry.id   AF-A0AAV7NQB4-F1
#
_cell.length_a   1.000
_cell.length_b   1.000
_cell.length_c   1.000
_cell.angle_alpha   90.00
_cell.angle_beta   90.00
_cell.angle_gamma   90.00
#
_symmetry.space_group_name_H-M   'P 1'
#
loop_
_entity.id
_entity.type
_entity.pdbx_description
1 polymer ?
#
loop_
_entity_poly.entity_id
_entity_poly.type
_entity_poly.pdbx_seq_one_letter_code
_entity_poly.pdbx_strand_id
1 'polypeptide(L)' 'METRTNALETEVKATAKQTVAQEQQILDMQWKLEDAENRQQQNNLRILGIAEGLEGQDNRACIVLLLRRAFPDLNGWN' A
#
# COMPACT_ATOMS: atom_id res chain seq x y z
N MET A 1 -18.29 20.58 45.64
CA MET A 1 -17.22 19.79 45.00
C MET A 1 -17.78 18.76 44.02
N GLU A 2 -18.88 18.08 44.34
CA GLU A 2 -19.52 17.05 43.51
C GLU A 2 -19.93 17.48 42.08
N THR A 3 -20.33 18.74 41.88
CA THR A 3 -20.71 19.26 40.55
C THR A 3 -19.52 19.36 39.60
N ARG A 4 -18.32 19.63 40.11
CA ARG A 4 -17.10 19.77 39.30
C ARG A 4 -16.51 18.40 38.94
N THR A 5 -16.64 17.41 39.82
CA THR A 5 -16.25 16.02 39.52
C THR A 5 -17.17 15.39 38.47
N ASN A 6 -18.49 15.61 38.56
CA ASN A 6 -19.44 15.09 37.56
C ASN A 6 -19.23 15.70 36.16
N ALA A 7 -18.88 16.99 36.10
CA ALA A 7 -18.55 17.65 34.83
C ALA A 7 -17.28 17.05 34.20
N LEU A 8 -16.23 16.86 34.99
CA LEU A 8 -14.97 16.24 34.54
C LEU A 8 -15.18 14.79 34.10
N GLU A 9 -15.96 13.99 34.82
CA GLU A 9 -16.27 12.61 34.42
C GLU A 9 -17.03 12.54 33.09
N THR A 10 -17.92 13.51 32.86
CA THR A 10 -18.67 13.60 31.59
C THR A 10 -17.74 13.96 30.44
N GLU A 11 -16.82 14.89 30.66
CA GLU A 11 -15.83 15.31 29.68
C GLU A 11 -14.84 14.18 29.35
N VAL A 12 -14.34 13.46 30.36
CA VAL A 12 -13.48 12.29 30.16
C VAL A 12 -14.19 11.22 29.33
N LYS A 13 -15.47 10.94 29.62
CA LYS A 13 -16.26 9.97 28.85
C LYS A 13 -16.51 10.43 27.40
N ALA A 14 -16.73 11.72 27.19
CA ALA A 14 -16.91 12.28 25.86
C ALA A 14 -15.62 12.19 25.04
N THR A 15 -14.49 12.57 25.63
CA THR A 15 -13.16 12.48 25.01
C THR A 15 -12.81 11.05 24.68
N ALA A 16 -13.02 10.10 25.60
CA ALA A 16 -12.75 8.68 25.34
C ALA A 16 -13.57 8.13 24.16
N LYS A 17 -14.85 8.51 24.05
CA LYS A 17 -15.69 8.14 22.89
C LYS A 17 -15.17 8.75 21.59
N GLN A 18 -14.73 10.00 21.65
CA GLN A 18 -14.17 10.68 20.48
C GLN A 18 -12.85 10.04 20.03
N THR A 19 -11.98 9.65 20.97
CA THR A 19 -10.74 8.94 20.67
C THR A 19 -11.01 7.61 19.97
N VAL A 20 -11.92 6.79 20.48
CA VAL A 20 -12.29 5.51 19.84
C VAL A 20 -12.85 5.73 18.43
N ALA A 21 -13.69 6.75 18.24
CA ALA A 21 -14.23 7.08 16.93
C ALA A 21 -13.12 7.53 15.96
N GLN A 22 -12.15 8.31 16.43
CA GLN A 22 -11.00 8.75 15.64
C GLN A 22 -10.07 7.59 15.28
N GLU A 23 -9.81 6.68 16.21
CA GLU A 23 -9.02 5.46 15.96
C GLU A 23 -9.67 4.61 14.87
N GLN A 24 -11.00 4.44 14.92
CA GLN A 24 -11.72 3.71 13.88
C GLN A 24 -11.61 4.42 12.52
N GLN A 25 -11.72 5.74 12.48
CA GLN A 25 -11.55 6.50 11.23
C GLN A 25 -10.13 6.34 10.65
N ILE A 26 -9.10 6.32 11.51
CA ILE A 26 -7.72 6.08 11.08
C ILE A 26 -7.59 4.71 10.43
N LEU A 27 -8.13 3.66 11.07
CA LEU A 27 -8.10 2.30 10.53
C LEU A 27 -8.83 2.22 9.18
N ASP A 28 -10.02 2.81 9.08
CA ASP A 28 -10.79 2.82 7.84
C ASP A 28 -10.04 3.54 6.71
N MET A 29 -9.32 4.63 7.02
CA MET A 29 -8.48 5.34 6.06
C MET A 29 -7.25 4.51 5.64
N GLN A 30 -6.61 3.80 6.57
CA GLN A 30 -5.49 2.92 6.28
C GLN A 30 -5.88 1.81 5.32
N TRP A 31 -7.02 1.15 5.53
CA TRP A 31 -7.50 0.12 4.60
C TRP A 31 -7.81 0.67 3.22
N LYS A 32 -8.39 1.87 3.13
CA LYS A 32 -8.64 2.51 1.83
C LYS A 32 -7.35 2.86 1.10
N LEU A 33 -6.32 3.29 1.82
CA LEU A 33 -5.01 3.57 1.25
C LEU A 33 -4.35 2.28 0.74
N GLU A 34 -4.34 1.24 1.56
CA GLU A 34 -3.77 -0.06 1.18
C GLU A 34 -4.46 -0.63 -0.07
N ASP A 35 -5.79 -0.60 -0.11
CA ASP A 35 -6.57 -1.04 -1.27
C ASP A 35 -6.28 -0.17 -2.51
N ALA A 36 -6.14 1.14 -2.36
CA ALA A 36 -5.78 2.04 -3.47
C ALA A 36 -4.36 1.76 -3.99
N GLU A 37 -3.38 1.58 -3.11
CA GLU A 37 -2.00 1.25 -3.48
C GLU A 37 -1.91 -0.11 -4.18
N ASN A 38 -2.63 -1.11 -3.67
CA ASN A 38 -2.69 -2.44 -4.28
C ASN A 38 -3.31 -2.39 -5.68
N ARG A 39 -4.41 -1.65 -5.87
CA ARG A 39 -5.00 -1.47 -7.21
C ARG A 39 -4.08 -0.72 -8.16
N GLN A 40 -3.38 0.30 -7.67
CA GLN A 40 -2.43 1.06 -8.48
C GLN A 40 -1.26 0.19 -8.93
N GLN A 41 -0.77 -0.68 -8.06
CA GLN A 41 0.41 -1.52 -8.31
C GLN A 41 0.08 -2.89 -8.89
N GLN A 42 -1.21 -3.22 -9.10
CA GLN A 42 -1.66 -4.55 -9.49
C GLN A 42 -0.96 -5.12 -10.74
N ASN A 43 -0.63 -4.26 -11.70
CA ASN A 43 0.02 -4.66 -12.96
C ASN A 43 1.54 -4.40 -12.95
N ASN A 44 2.10 -3.93 -11.84
CA ASN A 44 3.53 -3.67 -11.74
C ASN A 44 4.26 -4.97 -11.36
N LEU A 45 5.29 -5.31 -12.12
CA LEU A 45 6.18 -6.42 -11.82
C LEU A 45 7.49 -5.90 -11.24
N ARG A 46 7.90 -6.41 -10.07
CA ARG A 46 9.25 -6.15 -9.52
C ARG A 46 10.18 -7.26 -9.98
N ILE A 47 11.22 -6.90 -10.71
CA ILE A 47 12.25 -7.83 -11.16
C ILE A 47 13.51 -7.58 -10.31
N LEU A 48 14.01 -8.63 -9.65
CA LEU A 48 15.16 -8.56 -8.75
C LEU A 48 16.32 -9.40 -9.28
N GLY A 49 17.54 -9.06 -8.88
CA GLY A 49 18.74 -9.81 -9.27
C GLY A 49 19.26 -9.52 -10.69
N ILE A 50 18.77 -8.45 -11.32
CA ILE A 50 19.38 -7.93 -12.54
C ILE A 50 20.65 -7.17 -12.15
N ALA A 51 21.78 -7.51 -12.76
CA ALA A 51 23.02 -6.77 -12.57
C ALA A 51 22.86 -5.34 -13.09
N GLU A 52 23.34 -4.36 -12.33
CA GLU A 52 23.30 -2.95 -12.73
C GLU A 52 24.06 -2.73 -14.06
N GLY A 53 23.53 -1.87 -14.93
CA GLY A 53 24.11 -1.58 -16.24
C GLY A 53 23.79 -2.60 -17.34
N LEU A 54 23.02 -3.66 -17.03
CA LEU A 54 22.49 -4.60 -18.02
C LEU A 54 21.26 -4.02 -18.75
N GLU A 55 20.59 -3.06 -18.12
CA GLU A 55 19.74 -2.09 -18.79
C GLU A 55 20.66 -1.24 -19.67
N GLY A 56 20.76 -1.59 -20.95
CA GLY A 56 21.44 -0.77 -21.96
C GLY A 56 20.68 0.55 -22.20
N GLN A 57 20.69 1.07 -23.43
CA GLN A 57 19.89 2.25 -23.77
C GLN A 57 18.37 1.99 -23.77
N ASP A 58 17.93 0.72 -23.76
CA ASP A 58 16.52 0.34 -23.84
C ASP A 58 16.12 -0.72 -22.80
N ASN A 59 15.39 -0.28 -21.77
CA ASN A 59 14.86 -1.13 -20.71
C ASN A 59 13.83 -2.16 -21.23
N ARG A 60 13.10 -1.86 -22.31
CA ARG A 60 12.12 -2.79 -22.87
C ARG A 60 12.82 -3.99 -23.49
N ALA A 61 13.89 -3.74 -24.25
CA ALA A 61 14.68 -4.81 -24.85
C ALA A 61 15.28 -5.76 -23.80
N CYS A 62 15.78 -5.20 -22.69
CA CYS A 62 16.27 -5.98 -21.55
C CYS A 62 15.17 -6.87 -20.94
N ILE A 63 13.98 -6.30 -20.67
CA ILE A 63 12.84 -7.05 -20.12
C ILE A 63 12.40 -8.17 -21.07
N VAL A 64 12.30 -7.91 -22.38
CA VAL A 64 11.92 -8.93 -23.38
C VAL A 64 12.92 -10.09 -23.42
N LEU A 65 14.22 -9.81 -23.35
CA LEU A 65 15.26 -10.85 -23.29
C LEU A 65 15.14 -11.70 -22.02
N LEU A 66 14.91 -11.07 -20.86
CA LEU A 66 14.71 -11.77 -19.60
C LEU A 66 13.47 -12.67 -19.65
N LEU A 67 12.35 -12.15 -20.15
CA LEU A 67 11.11 -12.91 -20.27
C LEU A 67 11.26 -14.10 -21.21
N ARG A 68 11.91 -13.94 -22.37
CA ARG A 68 12.17 -15.05 -23.31
C ARG A 68 13.09 -16.13 -22.73
N ARG A 69 14.08 -15.73 -21.92
CA ARG A 69 14.98 -16.67 -21.25
C ARG A 69 14.27 -17.45 -20.14
N ALA A 70 13.43 -16.79 -19.36
CA ALA A 70 12.69 -17.40 -18.25
C ALA A 70 11.50 -18.24 -18.73
N PHE A 71 10.86 -17.83 -19.83
CA PHE A 71 9.64 -18.43 -20.37
C PHE A 71 9.77 -18.62 -21.90
N PRO A 72 10.50 -19.65 -22.35
CA PRO A 72 10.77 -19.88 -23.77
C PRO A 72 9.51 -20.13 -24.61
N ASP A 73 8.42 -20.56 -23.98
CA ASP A 73 7.13 -20.87 -24.64
C ASP A 73 6.26 -19.63 -24.93
N LEU A 74 6.62 -18.44 -24.41
CA LEU A 74 5.88 -17.20 -24.66
C LEU A 74 6.12 -16.60 -26.06
N ASN A 75 6.94 -17.23 -26.91
CA ASN A 75 7.30 -16.75 -28.26
C ASN A 75 6.15 -16.76 -29.30
N GLY A 76 4.90 -17.04 -28.90
CA GLY A 76 3.73 -17.12 -29.78
C GLY A 76 2.87 -15.85 -29.88
N TRP A 77 3.18 -14.78 -29.14
CA TRP A 77 2.37 -13.55 -29.11
C TRP A 77 3.08 -12.47 -29.94
N ASN A 78 2.91 -12.52 -31.26
CA ASN A 78 3.27 -11.46 -32.21
C ASN A 78 2.16 -10.40 -32.27
#